data_AF-A0AA35XUL9-F1
#
_entry.id   AF-A0AA35XUL9-F1
#
_cell.length_a   1.000
_cell.length_b   1.000
_cell.length_c   1.000
_cell.angle_alpha   90.00
_cell.angle_beta   90.00
_cell.angle_gamma   90.00
#
_symmetry.space_group_name_H-M   'P 1'
#
loop_
_entity.id
_entity.type
_entity.pdbx_description
1 polymer ?
#
loop_
_entity_poly.entity_id
_entity_poly.type
_entity_poly.pdbx_seq_one_letter_code
_entity_poly.pdbx_strand_id
1 'polypeptide(L)'
;MALKIRLSRGGSKKRPFYRIVVAEAAAPRDGRYVERVGHYNPMVPKEHENRLSVNSDRVKFWMNKGAQPTDRVHKLLALADILKAPEIREQPKKSAVGKKRAEREAEAAEAKAAADAAAAEAAAEAAAAEAQAEEAPVEEAPVEEAPVEEASAEEAPAEDTPAEAAEAKE
;
A
#
# COMPACT_ATOMS: atom_id res chain seq x y z
N MET A 1 3.12 -9.19 39.25
CA MET A 1 4.56 -9.34 38.95
C MET A 1 4.81 -10.23 37.74
N ALA A 2 4.31 -9.86 36.55
CA ALA A 2 4.72 -10.52 35.31
C ALA A 2 5.20 -9.44 34.34
N LEU A 3 6.41 -9.62 33.80
CA LEU A 3 6.94 -8.76 32.74
C LEU A 3 6.21 -9.09 31.44
N LYS A 4 5.75 -8.04 30.76
CA LYS A 4 5.09 -8.15 29.45
C LYS A 4 5.85 -7.35 28.42
N ILE A 5 5.98 -7.91 27.23
CA ILE A 5 6.43 -7.17 26.05
C ILE A 5 5.18 -6.61 25.38
N ARG A 6 5.01 -5.29 25.48
CA ARG A 6 3.80 -4.58 25.07
C ARG A 6 4.10 -3.37 24.20
N LEU A 7 3.07 -2.88 23.52
CA LEU A 7 3.12 -1.63 22.77
C LEU A 7 2.75 -0.46 23.68
N SER A 8 3.63 0.52 23.80
CA SER A 8 3.30 1.86 24.31
C SER A 8 3.03 2.76 23.12
N ARG A 9 2.01 3.62 23.23
CA ARG A 9 1.68 4.60 22.18
C ARG A 9 2.49 5.87 22.44
N GLY A 10 3.12 6.34 21.39
CA GLY A 10 3.59 7.71 21.25
C GLY A 10 3.02 8.32 19.97
N GLY A 11 3.66 9.40 19.55
CA GLY A 11 3.21 10.21 18.42
C GLY A 11 2.16 11.24 18.83
N SER A 12 1.61 11.92 17.83
CA SER A 12 0.65 13.00 17.99
C SER A 12 -0.78 12.53 17.66
N LYS A 13 -1.75 13.43 17.85
CA LYS A 13 -3.14 13.18 17.45
C LYS A 13 -3.19 12.82 15.97
N LYS A 14 -3.96 11.78 15.61
CA LYS A 14 -4.09 11.21 14.25
C LYS A 14 -2.78 10.63 13.64
N ARG A 15 -1.66 10.59 14.36
CA ARG A 15 -0.39 10.00 13.90
C ARG A 15 0.17 9.05 14.98
N PRO A 16 -0.38 7.83 15.11
CA PRO A 16 0.07 6.88 16.11
C PRO A 16 1.46 6.33 15.77
N PHE A 17 2.35 6.30 16.76
CA PHE A 17 3.64 5.60 16.68
C PHE A 17 3.77 4.70 17.89
N TYR A 18 4.15 3.44 17.73
CA TYR A 18 4.23 2.50 18.85
C TYR A 18 5.68 2.19 19.21
N ARG A 19 5.98 2.15 20.50
CA ARG A 19 7.26 1.67 21.04
C ARG A 19 7.05 0.26 21.56
N ILE A 20 7.96 -0.66 21.25
CA ILE A 20 7.95 -2.01 21.81
C ILE A 20 8.77 -1.95 23.10
N VAL A 21 8.10 -2.15 24.23
CA VAL A 21 8.69 -1.97 25.57
C VAL A 21 8.47 -3.21 26.43
N VAL A 22 9.44 -3.52 27.27
CA VAL A 22 9.30 -4.49 28.36
C VAL A 22 8.90 -3.72 29.61
N ALA A 23 7.74 -4.04 30.16
CA ALA A 23 7.22 -3.39 31.35
C ALA A 23 6.46 -4.38 32.22
N GLU A 24 6.29 -4.07 33.50
CA GLU A 24 5.42 -4.85 34.36
C GLU A 24 3.95 -4.68 33.94
N ALA A 25 3.16 -5.76 34.06
CA ALA A 25 1.74 -5.75 33.73
C ALA A 25 0.92 -4.66 34.44
N ALA A 26 1.27 -4.30 35.68
CA ALA A 26 0.58 -3.29 36.47
C ALA A 26 0.98 -1.84 36.10
N ALA A 27 2.08 -1.64 35.37
CA ALA A 27 2.56 -0.31 35.03
C ALA A 27 1.61 0.37 34.01
N PRO A 28 1.41 1.70 34.07
CA PRO A 28 0.58 2.44 33.10
C PRO A 28 1.04 2.23 31.66
N ARG A 29 0.12 2.29 30.69
CA ARG A 29 0.39 1.98 29.26
C ARG A 29 1.59 2.74 28.69
N ASP A 30 1.66 4.04 28.95
CA ASP A 30 2.73 4.95 28.50
C ASP A 30 3.61 5.45 29.66
N GLY A 31 3.63 4.71 30.77
CA GLY A 31 4.41 5.06 31.95
C GLY A 31 5.83 4.49 31.92
N ARG A 32 6.38 4.28 33.13
CA ARG A 32 7.70 3.68 33.32
C ARG A 32 7.76 2.27 32.72
N TYR A 33 8.82 2.01 31.98
CA TYR A 33 9.19 0.70 31.44
C TYR A 33 10.60 0.32 31.91
N VAL A 34 10.95 -0.95 31.75
CA VAL A 34 12.29 -1.47 32.08
C VAL A 34 13.25 -1.16 30.93
N GLU A 35 12.87 -1.56 29.71
CA GLU A 35 13.70 -1.38 28.52
C GLU A 35 12.83 -1.20 27.27
N ARG A 36 13.31 -0.39 26.32
CA ARG A 36 12.74 -0.29 24.98
C ARG A 36 13.52 -1.21 24.04
N VAL A 37 12.82 -2.13 23.41
CA VAL A 37 13.39 -3.18 22.54
C VAL A 37 13.22 -2.88 21.06
N GLY A 38 12.34 -1.93 20.72
CA GLY A 38 12.06 -1.58 19.33
C GLY A 38 10.97 -0.54 19.16
N HIS A 39 10.45 -0.46 17.93
CA HIS A 39 9.29 0.36 17.57
C HIS A 39 8.51 -0.23 16.40
N TYR A 40 7.26 0.23 16.28
CA TYR A 40 6.33 -0.13 15.23
C TYR A 40 5.58 1.10 14.73
N ASN A 41 5.64 1.34 13.42
CA ASN A 41 4.94 2.43 12.76
C ASN A 41 3.82 1.89 11.86
N PRO A 42 2.53 2.01 12.25
CA PRO A 42 1.42 1.50 11.45
C PRO A 42 1.08 2.38 10.24
N MET A 43 1.57 3.62 10.19
CA MET A 43 1.25 4.58 9.13
C MET A 43 2.00 4.31 7.83
N VAL A 44 3.02 3.46 7.91
CA VAL A 44 3.89 3.14 6.78
C VAL A 44 3.44 1.82 6.13
N PRO A 45 3.50 1.69 4.79
CA PRO A 45 3.22 0.44 4.07
C PRO A 45 4.02 -0.77 4.58
N LYS A 46 3.55 -1.98 4.28
CA LYS A 46 4.05 -3.24 4.88
C LYS A 46 5.51 -3.51 4.56
N GLU A 47 5.93 -3.21 3.33
CA GLU A 47 7.29 -3.49 2.86
C GLU A 47 8.35 -2.49 3.34
N HIS A 48 8.00 -1.35 3.94
CA HIS A 48 9.02 -0.42 4.39
C HIS A 48 9.77 -0.92 5.62
N GLU A 49 11.09 -0.82 5.56
CA GLU A 49 12.02 -1.18 6.64
C GLU A 49 11.70 -0.47 7.98
N ASN A 50 11.33 0.81 7.91
CA ASN A 50 11.02 1.62 9.09
C ASN A 50 9.68 1.26 9.75
N ARG A 51 8.91 0.34 9.17
CA ARG A 51 7.65 -0.12 9.77
C ARG A 51 7.86 -0.85 11.08
N LEU A 52 8.88 -1.71 11.15
CA LEU A 52 9.16 -2.53 12.32
C LEU A 52 10.67 -2.64 12.52
N SER A 53 11.17 -2.07 13.61
CA SER A 53 12.56 -2.24 14.04
C SER A 53 12.56 -2.86 15.43
N VAL A 54 13.26 -3.99 15.57
CA VAL A 54 13.31 -4.78 16.80
C VAL A 54 14.73 -5.28 17.02
N ASN A 55 15.24 -5.15 18.25
CA ASN A 55 16.47 -5.81 18.66
C ASN A 55 16.18 -7.26 19.06
N SER A 56 16.53 -8.20 18.18
CA SER A 56 16.28 -9.63 18.35
C SER A 56 16.94 -10.23 19.60
N ASP A 57 18.18 -9.83 19.90
CA ASP A 57 18.94 -10.39 21.04
C ASP A 57 18.31 -10.01 22.38
N ARG A 58 17.87 -8.76 22.51
CA ARG A 58 17.20 -8.26 23.72
C ARG A 58 15.83 -8.88 23.89
N VAL A 59 15.07 -9.08 22.81
CA VAL A 59 13.77 -9.78 22.90
C VAL A 59 13.98 -11.21 23.40
N LYS A 60 14.91 -11.96 22.81
CA LYS A 60 15.22 -13.34 23.24
C LYS A 60 15.66 -13.40 24.71
N PHE A 61 16.51 -12.48 25.14
CA PHE A 61 16.94 -12.37 26.53
C PHE A 61 15.76 -12.18 27.50
N TRP A 62 14.85 -11.26 27.19
CA TRP A 62 13.69 -11.01 28.06
C TRP A 62 12.68 -12.16 28.03
N MET A 63 12.52 -12.85 26.91
CA MET A 63 11.71 -14.05 26.83
C MET A 63 12.27 -15.19 27.68
N ASN A 64 13.60 -15.39 27.68
CA ASN A 64 14.26 -16.36 28.55
C ASN A 64 14.08 -16.01 30.04
N LYS A 65 13.96 -14.72 30.37
CA LYS A 65 13.60 -14.25 31.72
C LYS A 65 12.11 -14.37 32.07
N GLY A 66 11.30 -14.94 31.18
CA GLY A 66 9.86 -15.15 31.40
C GLY A 66 8.98 -13.97 31.00
N ALA A 67 9.48 -12.99 30.24
CA ALA A 67 8.63 -11.93 29.71
C ALA A 67 7.68 -12.48 28.64
N GLN A 68 6.39 -12.22 28.80
CA GLN A 68 5.35 -12.70 27.89
C GLN A 68 4.96 -11.61 26.87
N PRO A 69 5.05 -11.86 25.55
CA PRO A 69 4.59 -10.91 24.55
C PRO A 69 3.05 -10.85 24.50
N THR A 70 2.51 -9.68 24.20
CA THR A 70 1.07 -9.51 23.89
C THR A 70 0.73 -10.02 22.48
N ASP A 71 -0.52 -10.37 22.20
CA ASP A 71 -0.93 -10.97 20.91
C ASP A 71 -0.46 -10.18 19.68
N ARG A 72 -0.56 -8.84 19.73
CA ARG A 72 -0.10 -7.99 18.63
C ARG A 72 1.41 -8.00 18.49
N VAL A 73 2.15 -7.95 19.60
CA VAL A 73 3.62 -8.03 19.58
C VAL A 73 4.06 -9.40 19.08
N HIS A 74 3.38 -10.46 19.48
CA HIS A 74 3.68 -11.81 18.99
C HIS A 74 3.55 -11.92 17.47
N LYS A 75 2.47 -11.35 16.89
CA LYS A 75 2.32 -11.25 15.43
C LYS A 75 3.42 -10.43 14.76
N LEU A 76 3.85 -9.32 15.38
CA LEU A 76 4.95 -8.49 14.84
C LEU A 76 6.29 -9.23 14.89
N LEU A 77 6.57 -9.95 15.98
CA LEU A 77 7.78 -10.76 16.12
C LEU A 77 7.77 -11.95 15.15
N ALA A 78 6.60 -12.49 14.83
CA ALA A 78 6.46 -13.52 13.80
C ALA A 78 6.70 -12.98 12.38
N LEU A 79 6.29 -11.74 12.09
CA LEU A 79 6.61 -11.08 10.81
C LEU A 79 8.11 -10.79 10.65
N ALA A 80 8.84 -10.72 11.76
CA ALA A 80 10.29 -10.52 11.79
C ALA A 80 11.08 -11.84 11.94
N ASP A 81 10.41 -12.99 11.81
CA ASP A 81 10.98 -14.34 11.95
C ASP A 81 11.72 -14.61 13.28
N ILE A 82 11.43 -13.81 14.33
CA ILE A 82 12.01 -14.00 15.67
C ILE A 82 11.26 -15.10 16.43
N LEU A 83 9.95 -15.18 16.22
CA LEU A 83 9.05 -16.15 16.85
C LEU A 83 8.19 -16.86 15.82
N LYS A 84 7.73 -18.06 16.15
CA LYS A 84 6.71 -18.74 15.37
C LYS A 84 5.41 -17.93 15.38
N ALA A 85 4.69 -17.94 14.26
CA ALA A 85 3.36 -17.33 14.20
C ALA A 85 2.46 -17.90 15.31
N PRO A 86 1.68 -17.05 16.02
CA PRO A 86 0.74 -17.52 17.03
C PRO A 86 -0.22 -18.55 16.43
N GLU A 87 -0.49 -19.61 17.17
CA GLU A 87 -1.51 -20.59 16.81
C GLU A 87 -2.89 -19.91 16.84
N ILE A 88 -3.43 -19.65 15.65
CA ILE A 88 -4.77 -19.08 15.49
C ILE A 88 -5.76 -20.24 15.66
N ARG A 89 -6.54 -20.20 16.73
CA ARG A 89 -7.64 -21.17 16.93
C ARG A 89 -8.71 -20.95 15.85
N GLU A 90 -9.20 -22.04 15.27
CA GLU A 90 -10.29 -21.99 14.30
C GLU A 90 -11.55 -21.40 14.94
N GLN A 91 -12.04 -20.31 14.34
CA GLN A 91 -13.29 -19.68 14.77
C GLN A 91 -14.46 -20.25 13.96
N PRO A 92 -15.62 -20.51 14.60
CA PRO A 92 -16.78 -21.02 13.89
C PRO A 92 -17.32 -19.95 12.92
N LYS A 93 -17.36 -20.29 11.62
CA LYS A 93 -17.80 -19.41 10.53
C LYS A 93 -19.33 -19.28 10.44
N LYS A 94 -20.00 -18.99 11.57
CA LYS A 94 -21.48 -18.94 11.64
C LYS A 94 -22.10 -17.80 10.81
N SER A 95 -21.33 -16.74 10.54
CA SER A 95 -21.75 -15.60 9.71
C SER A 95 -21.27 -15.70 8.26
N ALA A 96 -20.61 -16.80 7.86
CA ALA A 96 -20.24 -16.96 6.46
C ALA A 96 -21.50 -17.05 5.60
N VAL A 97 -21.47 -16.34 4.46
CA VAL A 97 -22.54 -16.41 3.47
C VAL A 97 -22.80 -17.87 3.12
N GLY A 98 -24.06 -18.31 3.20
CA GLY A 98 -24.43 -19.70 2.92
C GLY A 98 -23.98 -20.11 1.52
N LYS A 99 -23.66 -21.39 1.32
CA LYS A 99 -23.10 -21.95 0.08
C LYS A 99 -23.81 -21.41 -1.18
N LYS A 100 -25.14 -21.39 -1.16
CA LYS A 100 -25.98 -20.90 -2.27
C LYS A 100 -25.75 -19.42 -2.64
N ARG A 101 -25.46 -18.55 -1.66
CA ARG A 101 -25.16 -17.14 -1.92
C ARG A 101 -23.73 -16.97 -2.44
N ALA A 102 -22.79 -17.74 -1.91
CA ALA A 102 -21.41 -17.76 -2.39
C ALA A 102 -21.32 -18.27 -3.84
N GLU A 103 -22.09 -19.31 -4.19
CA GLU A 103 -22.18 -19.84 -5.56
C GLU A 103 -22.79 -18.81 -6.52
N ARG A 104 -23.87 -18.12 -6.11
CA ARG A 104 -24.48 -17.07 -6.93
C ARG A 104 -23.57 -15.85 -7.11
N GLU A 105 -22.83 -15.46 -6.07
CA GLU A 105 -21.86 -14.35 -6.15
C GLU A 105 -20.63 -14.75 -6.99
N ALA A 106 -20.23 -16.03 -6.99
CA ALA A 106 -19.17 -16.55 -7.85
C ALA A 106 -19.60 -16.62 -9.32
N GLU A 107 -20.80 -17.14 -9.60
CA GLU A 107 -21.34 -17.22 -10.96
C GLU A 107 -21.61 -15.82 -11.54
N ALA A 108 -22.10 -14.89 -10.71
CA ALA A 108 -22.25 -13.48 -11.12
C ALA A 108 -20.90 -12.78 -11.35
N ALA A 109 -19.85 -13.13 -10.59
CA ALA A 109 -18.50 -12.61 -10.82
C ALA A 109 -17.88 -13.18 -12.09
N GLU A 110 -18.12 -14.47 -12.38
CA GLU A 110 -17.62 -15.14 -13.59
C GLU A 110 -18.35 -14.66 -14.85
N ALA A 111 -19.67 -14.50 -14.79
CA ALA A 111 -20.46 -13.89 -15.87
C ALA A 111 -20.05 -12.43 -16.12
N LYS A 112 -19.74 -11.67 -15.06
CA LYS A 112 -19.24 -10.29 -15.20
C LYS A 112 -17.84 -10.26 -15.80
N ALA A 113 -16.95 -11.17 -15.39
CA ALA A 113 -15.60 -11.29 -15.94
C ALA A 113 -15.61 -11.72 -17.43
N ALA A 114 -16.52 -12.64 -17.81
CA ALA A 114 -16.71 -13.03 -19.20
C ALA A 114 -17.27 -11.89 -20.06
N ALA A 115 -18.19 -11.08 -19.52
CA ALA A 115 -18.71 -9.90 -20.20
C ALA A 115 -17.65 -8.80 -20.36
N ASP A 116 -16.81 -8.55 -19.34
CA ASP A 116 -15.69 -7.60 -19.42
C ASP A 116 -14.63 -8.07 -20.43
N ALA A 117 -14.31 -9.37 -20.47
CA ALA A 117 -13.38 -9.95 -21.44
C ALA A 117 -13.91 -9.89 -22.88
N ALA A 118 -15.19 -10.20 -23.09
CA ALA A 118 -15.83 -10.09 -24.40
C ALA A 118 -15.95 -8.62 -24.87
N ALA A 119 -16.19 -7.68 -23.96
CA ALA A 119 -16.18 -6.25 -24.28
C ALA A 119 -14.77 -5.74 -24.62
N ALA A 120 -13.73 -6.26 -23.95
CA ALA A 120 -12.33 -5.95 -24.26
C ALA A 120 -11.88 -6.54 -25.61
N GLU A 121 -12.28 -7.76 -25.95
CA GLU A 121 -12.02 -8.34 -27.29
C GLU A 121 -12.78 -7.61 -28.40
N ALA A 122 -14.06 -7.26 -28.19
CA ALA A 122 -14.82 -6.49 -29.18
C ALA A 122 -14.25 -5.07 -29.40
N ALA A 123 -13.70 -4.44 -28.37
CA ALA A 123 -13.01 -3.16 -28.50
C ALA A 123 -11.64 -3.29 -29.21
N ALA A 124 -10.93 -4.41 -29.01
CA ALA A 124 -9.68 -4.69 -29.72
C ALA A 124 -9.91 -5.05 -31.19
N GLU A 125 -11.00 -5.76 -31.51
CA GLU A 125 -11.38 -6.11 -32.88
C GLU A 125 -11.88 -4.89 -33.66
N ALA A 126 -12.62 -3.98 -33.02
CA ALA A 126 -12.99 -2.69 -33.60
C ALA A 126 -11.76 -1.79 -33.88
N ALA A 127 -10.78 -1.77 -32.97
CA ALA A 127 -9.53 -1.04 -33.18
C ALA A 127 -8.63 -1.67 -34.26
N ALA A 128 -8.67 -2.99 -34.45
CA ALA A 128 -7.95 -3.68 -35.51
C ALA A 128 -8.62 -3.53 -36.89
N ALA A 129 -9.95 -3.39 -36.93
CA ALA A 129 -10.70 -3.10 -38.15
C ALA A 129 -10.51 -1.64 -38.63
N GLU A 130 -10.33 -0.69 -37.71
CA GLU A 130 -9.92 0.68 -38.07
C GLU A 130 -8.46 0.73 -38.55
N ALA A 131 -7.55 -0.11 -38.02
CA ALA A 131 -6.15 -0.17 -38.47
C ALA A 131 -5.93 -0.88 -39.82
N GLN A 132 -6.81 -1.82 -40.21
CA GLN A 132 -6.74 -2.50 -41.51
C GLN A 132 -7.43 -1.74 -42.66
N ALA A 133 -8.09 -0.61 -42.37
CA ALA A 133 -8.57 0.31 -43.40
C ALA A 133 -7.48 1.27 -43.93
N GLU A 134 -6.26 1.27 -43.35
CA GLU A 134 -5.20 2.25 -43.64
C GLU A 134 -3.89 1.70 -44.28
N GLU A 135 -3.79 0.42 -44.66
CA GLU A 135 -2.64 -0.09 -45.48
C GLU A 135 -3.11 -1.37 -46.22
N ALA A 136 -3.08 -1.55 -47.55
CA ALA A 136 -2.13 -1.13 -48.59
C ALA A 136 -2.70 -1.52 -50.00
N PRO A 137 -2.04 -1.33 -51.18
CA PRO A 137 -1.32 -0.16 -51.75
C PRO A 137 -1.48 0.05 -53.30
N VAL A 138 -1.33 1.30 -53.80
CA VAL A 138 -0.52 1.82 -54.95
C VAL A 138 -0.80 1.31 -56.41
N GLU A 139 -1.05 2.13 -57.46
CA GLU A 139 -0.13 2.86 -58.40
C GLU A 139 -1.01 3.57 -59.49
N GLU A 140 -0.87 4.83 -59.97
CA GLU A 140 0.24 5.46 -60.73
C GLU A 140 0.03 7.01 -60.79
N ALA A 141 1.14 7.76 -60.76
CA ALA A 141 1.30 9.23 -60.66
C ALA A 141 1.23 9.96 -62.05
N PRO A 142 1.72 11.21 -62.31
CA PRO A 142 2.24 12.33 -61.48
C PRO A 142 1.87 13.78 -61.98
N VAL A 143 2.57 14.80 -61.41
CA VAL A 143 2.84 16.21 -61.85
C VAL A 143 1.83 17.26 -61.30
N GLU A 144 2.19 18.33 -60.56
CA GLU A 144 3.39 19.19 -60.53
C GLU A 144 3.60 19.92 -59.17
N GLU A 145 4.88 20.15 -58.87
CA GLU A 145 5.55 21.18 -58.05
C GLU A 145 5.20 21.53 -56.58
N ALA A 146 6.25 21.39 -55.77
CA ALA A 146 6.47 21.81 -54.38
C ALA A 146 6.86 23.32 -54.30
N PRO A 147 7.52 23.82 -53.23
CA PRO A 147 7.41 23.68 -51.77
C PRO A 147 7.07 25.08 -51.16
N VAL A 148 7.01 25.43 -49.86
CA VAL A 148 8.01 25.33 -48.77
C VAL A 148 7.35 25.78 -47.44
N GLU A 149 7.78 25.14 -46.34
CA GLU A 149 7.94 25.61 -44.93
C GLU A 149 6.84 26.46 -44.26
N GLU A 150 6.17 25.96 -43.21
CA GLU A 150 6.64 25.86 -41.80
C GLU A 150 6.43 27.17 -41.00
N ALA A 151 5.34 27.20 -40.23
CA ALA A 151 5.13 27.94 -38.97
C ALA A 151 3.67 27.69 -38.53
N SER A 152 3.40 26.73 -37.64
CA SER A 152 3.50 26.86 -36.19
C SER A 152 2.59 27.96 -35.60
N ALA A 153 1.72 27.49 -34.70
CA ALA A 153 1.13 28.18 -33.56
C ALA A 153 -0.05 29.14 -33.81
N GLU A 154 -1.22 28.51 -33.75
CA GLU A 154 -2.47 29.02 -33.18
C GLU A 154 -2.23 29.75 -31.83
N GLU A 155 -2.80 30.96 -31.78
CA GLU A 155 -3.63 31.55 -30.73
C GLU A 155 -3.27 31.41 -29.23
N ALA A 156 -3.22 32.59 -28.60
CA ALA A 156 -3.18 32.94 -27.17
C ALA A 156 -4.37 32.32 -26.36
N PRO A 157 -4.56 32.52 -25.02
CA PRO A 157 -3.98 33.56 -24.15
C PRO A 157 -3.72 33.21 -22.65
N ALA A 158 -3.17 34.20 -21.91
CA ALA A 158 -3.36 34.59 -20.48
C ALA A 158 -3.31 33.48 -19.38
N GLU A 159 -2.70 33.62 -18.21
CA GLU A 159 -2.43 34.69 -17.23
C GLU A 159 -1.47 34.00 -16.21
N ASP A 160 -0.40 34.58 -15.66
CA ASP A 160 -0.43 35.33 -14.40
C ASP A 160 1.03 35.58 -13.93
N THR A 161 1.22 36.79 -13.41
CA THR A 161 2.36 37.42 -12.72
C THR A 161 3.10 36.56 -11.65
N PRO A 162 4.38 36.84 -11.27
CA PRO A 162 4.70 38.09 -10.56
C PRO A 162 6.05 38.77 -10.85
N ALA A 163 5.99 40.08 -10.65
CA ALA A 163 7.10 40.98 -10.43
C ALA A 163 7.69 40.83 -9.01
N GLU A 164 8.98 41.10 -8.92
CA GLU A 164 9.67 41.89 -7.89
C GLU A 164 9.54 41.49 -6.40
N ALA A 165 10.67 41.05 -5.83
CA ALA A 165 11.00 41.30 -4.43
C ALA A 165 12.51 41.53 -4.29
N ALA A 166 12.88 42.80 -4.17
CA ALA A 166 14.10 43.25 -3.53
C ALA A 166 13.91 43.27 -2.01
N GLU A 167 14.91 42.83 -1.25
CA GLU A 167 15.33 43.27 0.11
C GLU A 167 16.42 42.26 0.57
N ALA A 168 17.71 42.58 0.80
CA ALA A 168 18.34 43.62 1.61
C ALA A 168 17.98 43.55 3.11
N LYS A 169 18.86 42.93 3.91
CA LYS A 169 19.32 43.33 5.26
C LYS A 169 20.36 42.32 5.74
N GLU A 170 21.59 42.76 6.04
CA GLU A 170 22.02 43.35 7.33
C GLU A 170 22.02 42.32 8.46
#